data_AF-A0AA90Z305-F1
#
_entry.id   AF-A0AA90Z305-F1
#
_cell.length_a   1.000
_cell.length_b   1.000
_cell.length_c   1.000
_cell.angle_alpha   90.00
_cell.angle_beta   90.00
_cell.angle_gamma   90.00
#
_symmetry.space_group_name_H-M   'P 1'
#
loop_
_entity.id
_entity.type
_entity.pdbx_description
1 polymer ?
#
loop_
_entity_poly.entity_id
_entity_poly.type
_entity_poly.pdbx_seq_one_letter_code
_entity_poly.pdbx_strand_id
1 'polypeptide(L)' 'MALDDTDTTLAAQPIAGVAYDINASTTLTVDARYARAFDVLSQRLAPNGALTGNVEDDLDTFSVSFGLRHNF' A
#
# COMPACT_ATOMS: atom_id res chain seq x y z
N MET A 1 -21.82 20.19 -6.03
CA MET A 1 -21.55 18.75 -6.29
C MET A 1 -20.42 18.39 -5.35
N ALA A 2 -20.76 17.80 -4.20
CA ALA A 2 -19.74 17.30 -3.28
C ALA A 2 -19.32 15.93 -3.78
N LEU A 3 -18.04 15.74 -4.06
CA LEU A 3 -17.47 14.40 -4.14
C LEU A 3 -17.35 13.94 -2.69
N ASP A 4 -18.45 13.40 -2.16
CA ASP A 4 -18.39 12.60 -0.94
C ASP A 4 -17.84 11.25 -1.34
N ASP A 5 -16.51 11.24 -1.51
CA ASP A 5 -15.73 10.04 -1.80
C ASP A 5 -15.46 9.36 -0.44
N THR A 6 -16.43 8.56 -0.02
CA THR A 6 -16.35 7.76 1.22
C THR A 6 -15.67 6.41 0.96
N ASP A 7 -14.88 6.29 -0.11
CA ASP A 7 -14.17 5.05 -0.45
C ASP A 7 -13.12 4.76 0.64
N THR A 8 -13.50 3.88 1.56
CA THR A 8 -12.64 3.34 2.61
C THR A 8 -12.48 1.85 2.35
N THR A 9 -11.24 1.39 2.32
CA THR A 9 -10.92 -0.04 2.17
C THR A 9 -10.11 -0.52 3.38
N LEU A 10 -10.36 -1.76 3.80
CA LEU A 10 -9.53 -2.42 4.80
C LEU A 10 -8.23 -2.85 4.14
N ALA A 11 -7.09 -2.48 4.73
CA ALA A 11 -5.78 -2.90 4.25
C ALA A 11 -4.95 -3.56 5.36
N ALA A 12 -4.18 -4.58 5.00
CA ALA A 12 -3.21 -5.24 5.86
C ALA A 12 -1.83 -5.23 5.20
N GLN A 13 -0.78 -5.10 6.01
CA GLN A 13 0.58 -4.96 5.49
C GLN A 13 1.64 -5.57 6.42
N PRO A 14 1.90 -6.89 6.34
CA PRO A 14 3.04 -7.50 7.02
C PRO A 14 4.37 -6.99 6.42
N ILE A 15 5.33 -6.74 7.32
CA ILE A 15 6.69 -6.34 6.98
C ILE A 15 7.65 -7.26 7.73
N ALA A 16 8.66 -7.77 7.03
CA ALA A 16 9.74 -8.55 7.60
C ALA A 16 11.08 -8.03 7.07
N GLY A 17 12.08 -7.89 7.93
CA GLY A 17 13.35 -7.33 7.52
C GLY A 17 14.47 -7.63 8.50
N VAL A 18 15.68 -7.29 8.06
CA VAL A 18 16.91 -7.39 8.83
C VAL A 18 17.60 -6.03 8.89
N ALA A 19 18.31 -5.80 9.99
CA ALA A 19 19.15 -4.64 10.18
C ALA A 19 20.56 -5.10 10.54
N TYR A 20 21.58 -4.45 9.99
CA TYR A 20 22.97 -4.72 10.25
C TYR A 20 23.69 -3.42 10.62
N ASP A 21 24.26 -3.37 11.82
CA ASP A 21 25.05 -2.23 12.26
C ASP A 21 26.41 -2.25 11.58
N ILE A 22 26.63 -1.28 10.69
CA ILE A 22 27.90 -1.10 9.98
C ILE A 22 28.95 -0.54 10.95
N ASN A 23 28.52 0.39 11.81
CA ASN A 23 29.32 0.98 12.88
C ASN A 23 28.39 1.56 13.96
N ALA A 24 28.96 2.23 14.97
CA ALA A 24 28.21 2.77 16.11
C ALA A 24 27.11 3.79 15.75
N SER A 25 27.19 4.41 14.57
CA SER A 25 26.25 5.45 14.13
C SER A 25 25.55 5.11 12.81
N THR A 26 25.86 4.00 12.14
CA THR A 26 25.28 3.67 10.83
C THR A 26 24.76 2.23 10.79
N THR A 27 23.51 2.07 10.37
CA THR A 27 22.83 0.78 10.21
C THR A 27 22.34 0.61 8.77
N LEU A 28 22.63 -0.54 8.14
CA LEU A 28 22.03 -0.98 6.88
C LEU A 28 20.75 -1.75 7.16
N THR A 29 19.67 -1.46 6.43
CA THR A 29 18.39 -2.17 6.57
C THR A 29 17.96 -2.78 5.23
N VAL A 30 17.39 -3.97 5.29
CA VAL A 30 16.72 -4.62 4.16
C VAL A 30 15.38 -5.14 4.65
N ASP A 31 14.29 -4.70 4.04
CA ASP A 31 12.94 -5.14 4.38
C ASP A 31 12.14 -5.56 3.16
N ALA A 32 11.32 -6.58 3.35
CA ALA A 32 10.29 -7.01 2.43
C ALA A 32 8.93 -6.70 3.02
N ARG A 33 8.04 -6.19 2.18
CA ARG A 33 6.70 -5.75 2.56
C ARG A 33 5.70 -6.29 1.58
N TYR A 34 4.67 -6.93 2.10
CA TYR A 34 3.49 -7.32 1.34
C TYR A 34 2.34 -6.45 1.83
N ALA A 35 1.64 -5.79 0.92
CA ALA A 35 0.47 -4.98 1.22
C ALA A 35 -0.73 -5.57 0.47
N ARG A 36 -1.89 -5.62 1.13
CA ARG A 36 -3.16 -6.02 0.51
C ARG A 36 -4.28 -5.11 0.98
N ALA A 37 -5.06 -4.59 0.04
CA ALA A 37 -6.34 -3.95 0.25
C ALA A 37 -7.45 -4.93 -0.15
N PHE A 38 -8.45 -5.07 0.71
CA PHE A 38 -9.54 -6.03 0.56
C PHE A 38 -10.81 -5.33 0.09
N ASP A 39 -11.60 -6.05 -0.70
CA ASP A 39 -12.95 -5.66 -1.11
C ASP A 39 -12.98 -4.22 -1.68
N VAL A 40 -12.01 -3.89 -2.54
CA VAL A 40 -11.93 -2.57 -3.16
C VAL A 40 -13.04 -2.44 -4.17
N LEU A 41 -14.05 -1.63 -3.84
CA LEU A 41 -15.19 -1.36 -4.69
C LEU A 41 -14.90 -0.19 -5.63
N SER A 42 -15.21 -0.34 -6.91
CA SER A 42 -15.14 0.72 -7.91
C SER A 42 -16.42 0.78 -8.74
N GLN A 43 -16.96 1.98 -8.91
CA GLN A 43 -18.12 2.22 -9.75
C GLN A 43 -17.71 2.28 -11.23
N ARG A 44 -18.37 1.49 -12.08
CA ARG A 44 -18.23 1.59 -13.54
C ARG A 44 -19.27 2.53 -14.11
N LEU A 45 -18.81 3.65 -14.66
CA LEU A 45 -19.66 4.63 -15.33
C LEU A 45 -19.56 4.50 -16.86
N ALA A 46 -20.69 4.60 -17.55
CA ALA A 46 -20.71 4.81 -18.99
C ALA A 46 -20.22 6.23 -19.33
N PRO A 47 -19.84 6.52 -20.59
CA PRO A 47 -19.34 7.86 -20.98
C PRO A 47 -20.33 9.01 -20.70
N ASN A 48 -21.62 8.70 -20.59
CA ASN A 48 -22.67 9.65 -20.22
C ASN A 48 -22.85 9.81 -18.70
N GLY A 49 -21.98 9.21 -17.89
CA GLY A 49 -22.03 9.24 -16.42
C GLY A 49 -23.03 8.26 -15.79
N ALA A 50 -23.73 7.43 -16.57
CA ALA A 50 -24.66 6.46 -16.02
C ALA A 50 -23.90 5.31 -15.33
N LEU A 51 -24.30 4.96 -14.10
CA LEU A 51 -23.77 3.79 -13.40
C LEU A 51 -24.18 2.51 -14.17
N THR A 52 -23.17 1.75 -14.57
CA THR A 52 -23.33 0.49 -15.29
C THR A 52 -23.05 -0.74 -14.43
N GLY A 53 -22.51 -0.54 -13.23
CA GLY A 53 -22.26 -1.59 -12.25
C GLY A 53 -21.17 -1.21 -11.27
N ASN A 54 -20.91 -2.11 -10.32
CA ASN A 54 -19.78 -2.04 -9.41
C ASN A 54 -18.83 -3.20 -9.72
N VAL A 55 -17.54 -2.96 -9.58
CA VAL A 55 -16.48 -3.97 -9.68
C VAL A 55 -15.80 -4.03 -8.32
N GLU A 56 -15.63 -5.25 -7.82
CA GLU A 56 -14.92 -5.53 -6.58
C GLU A 56 -13.64 -6.28 -6.93
N ASP A 57 -12.53 -5.87 -6.32
CA ASP A 57 -11.25 -6.53 -6.49
C ASP A 57 -10.41 -6.47 -5.20
N ASP A 58 -9.48 -7.40 -5.06
CA ASP A 58 -8.45 -7.36 -4.03
C ASP A 58 -7.15 -6.84 -4.64
N LEU A 59 -6.62 -5.74 -4.10
CA LEU A 59 -5.38 -5.16 -4.60
C LEU A 59 -4.21 -5.56 -3.71
N ASP A 60 -3.21 -6.22 -4.27
CA ASP A 60 -1.98 -6.55 -3.55
C ASP A 60 -0.71 -5.98 -4.19
N THR A 61 0.32 -5.81 -3.37
CA THR A 61 1.63 -5.31 -3.80
C THR A 61 2.72 -5.92 -2.93
N PHE A 62 3.81 -6.32 -3.58
CA PHE A 62 5.03 -6.75 -2.91
C PHE A 62 6.17 -5.79 -3.23
N SER A 63 6.88 -5.33 -2.19
CA SER A 63 8.02 -4.43 -2.34
C SER A 63 9.20 -4.88 -1.49
N VAL A 64 10.41 -4.66 -2.01
CA VAL A 64 11.66 -4.82 -1.27
C VAL A 64 12.32 -3.46 -1.15
N SER A 65 12.73 -3.09 0.05
CA SER A 65 13.36 -1.81 0.38
C SER A 65 14.76 -2.03 0.95
N PHE A 66 15.68 -1.15 0.57
CA PHE A 66 17.06 -1.11 1.07
C PHE A 66 17.31 0.29 1.63
N GLY A 67 17.87 0.39 2.83
CA GLY A 67 18.03 1.67 3.53
C GLY A 67 19.34 1.78 4.30
N LEU A 68 19.81 3.01 4.46
CA LEU A 68 20.89 3.38 5.37
C LEU A 68 20.35 4.37 6.39
N ARG A 69 20.49 4.05 7.68
CA ARG A 69 20.12 4.92 8.79
C ARG A 69 21.38 5.39 9.50
N HIS A 70 21.52 6.69 9.67
CA HIS A 70 22.61 7.31 10.43
C HIS A 70 22.04 8.02 11.67
N ASN A 71 22.61 7.73 12.84
CA ASN A 71 22.27 8.37 14.10
C ASN A 71 23.33 9.43 14.42
N PHE A 72 22.89 10.69 14.58
CA PHE A 72 23.74 11.85 14.91
C PHE A 72 23.92 12.00 16.42
#